data_AF-A0A7V8WF73-F1
#
_entry.id   AF-A0A7V8WF73-F1
#
_cell.length_a   1.000
_cell.length_b   1.000
_cell.length_c   1.000
_cell.angle_alpha   90.00
_cell.angle_beta   90.00
_cell.angle_gamma   90.00
#
_symmetry.space_group_name_H-M   'P 1'
#
loop_
_entity.id
_entity.type
_entity.pdbx_description
1 polymer ?
#
loop_
_entity_poly.entity_id
_entity_poly.type
_entity_poly.pdbx_seq_one_letter_code
_entity_poly.pdbx_strand_id
1 'polypeptide(L)'
;MLRNRWIWSAIIATMGTLQAWDSGALQAPAAIQLLIGLAIAIPAITVVTTASYPRHALSVAVAFVLLTVARVASPVSLPTLHIIAFVPAILIFFTHAVHGRHAATD
;
A
#
# COMPACT_ATOMS: atom_id res chain seq x y z
N MET A 1 7.73 -18.98 6.64
CA MET A 1 7.67 -17.77 5.78
C MET A 1 6.25 -17.24 5.56
N LEU A 2 5.21 -18.07 5.35
CA LEU A 2 3.81 -17.64 5.18
C LEU A 2 3.23 -16.83 6.36
N ARG A 3 3.50 -17.23 7.61
CA ARG A 3 3.04 -16.50 8.82
C ARG A 3 3.50 -15.03 8.85
N ASN A 4 4.69 -14.73 8.32
CA ASN A 4 5.24 -13.38 8.29
C ASN A 4 4.49 -12.49 7.27
N ARG A 5 3.97 -13.06 6.18
CA ARG A 5 3.24 -12.32 5.14
C ARG A 5 1.89 -11.81 5.61
N TRP A 6 1.19 -12.61 6.42
CA TRP A 6 -0.08 -12.20 7.03
C TRP A 6 0.10 -11.04 8.02
N ILE A 7 1.20 -11.04 8.78
CA ILE A 7 1.55 -9.92 9.65
C ILE A 7 1.75 -8.65 8.82
N TRP A 8 2.50 -8.73 7.71
CA TRP A 8 2.70 -7.59 6.82
C TRP A 8 1.40 -7.10 6.17
N SER A 9 0.55 -8.02 5.73
CA SER A 9 -0.77 -7.69 5.19
C SER A 9 -1.64 -6.95 6.20
N ALA A 10 -1.67 -7.42 7.45
CA ALA A 10 -2.39 -6.77 8.53
C ALA A 10 -1.84 -5.37 8.82
N ILE A 11 -0.51 -5.20 8.87
CA ILE A 11 0.12 -3.89 9.07
C ILE A 11 -0.26 -2.91 7.95
N ILE A 12 -0.19 -3.34 6.69
CA ILE A 12 -0.56 -2.52 5.53
C ILE A 12 -2.03 -2.11 5.61
N ALA A 13 -2.92 -3.06 5.91
CA ALA A 13 -4.34 -2.79 6.03
C ALA A 13 -4.64 -1.81 7.18
N THR A 14 -4.13 -2.07 8.38
CA THR A 14 -4.35 -1.22 9.55
C THR A 14 -3.79 0.19 9.34
N MET A 15 -2.55 0.32 8.87
CA MET A 15 -1.94 1.63 8.62
C MET A 15 -2.68 2.39 7.51
N GLY A 16 -3.02 1.72 6.42
CA GLY A 16 -3.77 2.32 5.32
C GLY A 16 -5.15 2.82 5.77
N THR A 17 -5.87 2.04 6.57
CA THR A 17 -7.17 2.45 7.12
C THR A 17 -7.05 3.61 8.09
N LEU A 18 -6.07 3.59 9.00
CA LEU A 18 -5.85 4.70 9.95
C LEU A 18 -5.51 6.00 9.23
N GLN A 19 -4.67 5.94 8.21
CA GLN A 19 -4.31 7.11 7.39
C GLN A 19 -5.47 7.60 6.54
N ALA A 20 -6.28 6.70 5.98
CA ALA A 20 -7.50 7.08 5.26
C ALA A 20 -8.49 7.80 6.19
N TRP A 21 -8.64 7.31 7.42
CA TRP A 21 -9.48 7.96 8.43
C TRP A 21 -8.94 9.35 8.77
N ASP A 22 -7.64 9.48 9.08
CA ASP A 22 -6.99 10.75 9.39
C ASP A 22 -7.08 11.76 8.23
N SER A 23 -7.03 11.28 6.99
CA SER A 23 -7.14 12.10 5.77
C SER A 23 -8.56 12.61 5.49
N GLY A 24 -9.56 12.24 6.30
CA GLY A 24 -10.96 12.61 6.06
C GLY A 24 -11.65 11.80 4.96
N ALA A 25 -11.11 10.65 4.57
CA ALA A 25 -11.65 9.83 3.46
C ALA A 25 -13.12 9.43 3.65
N LEU A 26 -13.58 9.30 4.90
CA LEU A 26 -14.97 8.98 5.23
C LEU A 26 -15.97 10.09 4.83
N GLN A 27 -15.49 11.31 4.63
CA GLN A 27 -16.31 12.45 4.17
C GLN A 27 -16.36 12.53 2.64
N ALA A 28 -15.52 11.75 1.94
CA ALA A 28 -15.49 11.72 0.49
C ALA A 28 -16.65 10.88 -0.07
N PRO A 29 -17.07 11.10 -1.33
CA PRO A 29 -18.07 10.27 -2.00
C PRO A 29 -17.70 8.78 -1.99
N ALA A 30 -18.70 7.90 -2.00
CA ALA A 30 -18.51 6.45 -1.94
C ALA A 30 -17.55 5.90 -3.01
N ALA A 31 -17.54 6.48 -4.21
CA ALA A 31 -16.61 6.12 -5.28
C ALA A 31 -15.13 6.39 -4.89
N ILE A 32 -14.85 7.48 -4.19
CA ILE A 32 -13.52 7.82 -3.68
C ILE A 32 -13.13 6.87 -2.55
N GLN A 33 -14.07 6.57 -1.64
CA GLN A 33 -13.85 5.58 -0.57
C GLN A 33 -13.47 4.20 -1.14
N LEU A 34 -14.13 3.78 -2.23
CA LEU A 34 -13.81 2.53 -2.94
C LEU A 34 -12.41 2.57 -3.55
N LEU A 35 -12.01 3.66 -4.20
CA LEU A 35 -10.66 3.81 -4.76
C LEU A 35 -9.58 3.70 -3.66
N ILE A 36 -9.83 4.33 -2.51
CA ILE A 36 -8.93 4.28 -1.36
C ILE A 36 -8.87 2.86 -0.78
N GLY A 37 -10.03 2.21 -0.61
CA GLY A 37 -10.11 0.82 -0.16
C GLY A 37 -9.35 -0.13 -1.07
N LEU A 38 -9.49 0.01 -2.39
CA LEU A 38 -8.75 -0.78 -3.37
C LEU A 38 -7.24 -0.52 -3.29
N ALA A 39 -6.82 0.74 -3.14
CA ALA A 39 -5.42 1.08 -3.00
C ALA A 39 -4.77 0.48 -1.74
N ILE A 40 -5.53 0.24 -0.67
CA ILE A 40 -5.05 -0.45 0.53
C ILE A 40 -5.07 -1.97 0.33
N ALA A 41 -6.16 -2.50 -0.23
CA ALA A 41 -6.36 -3.93 -0.40
C ALA A 41 -5.38 -4.56 -1.39
N ILE A 42 -5.07 -3.88 -2.51
CA ILE A 42 -4.19 -4.40 -3.56
C ILE A 42 -2.80 -4.76 -3.02
N PRO A 43 -2.05 -3.86 -2.34
CA PRO A 43 -0.77 -4.22 -1.73
C PRO A 43 -0.92 -5.29 -0.64
N ALA A 44 -1.94 -5.19 0.22
CA ALA A 44 -2.17 -6.15 1.31
C ALA A 44 -2.38 -7.59 0.80
N ILE A 45 -3.18 -7.76 -0.26
CA ILE A 45 -3.42 -9.05 -0.92
C ILE A 45 -2.17 -9.51 -1.67
N THR A 46 -1.47 -8.61 -2.35
CA THR A 46 -0.27 -8.95 -3.12
C THR A 46 0.83 -9.52 -2.22
N VAL A 47 1.03 -8.95 -1.03
CA VAL A 47 2.00 -9.45 -0.04
C VAL A 47 1.70 -10.88 0.42
N VAL A 48 0.42 -11.27 0.51
CA VAL A 48 0.02 -12.63 0.91
C VAL A 48 0.14 -13.60 -0.27
N THR A 49 -0.31 -13.17 -1.45
CA THR A 49 -0.49 -14.04 -2.63
C THR A 49 0.79 -14.28 -3.43
N THR A 50 1.79 -13.41 -3.34
CA THR A 50 3.04 -13.58 -4.10
C THR A 50 4.29 -13.19 -3.33
N ALA A 51 5.41 -13.82 -3.69
CA ALA A 51 6.76 -13.50 -3.22
C ALA A 51 7.51 -12.55 -4.14
N SER A 52 6.97 -12.30 -5.33
CA SER A 52 7.69 -11.67 -6.43
C SER A 52 7.82 -10.17 -6.21
N TYR A 53 9.07 -9.70 -6.07
CA TYR A 53 9.37 -8.28 -5.92
C TYR A 53 8.79 -7.40 -7.05
N PRO A 54 8.89 -7.77 -8.35
CA PRO A 54 8.23 -7.01 -9.43
C PRO A 54 6.72 -6.86 -9.24
N ARG A 55 6.03 -7.90 -8.75
CA ARG A 55 4.58 -7.84 -8.51
C ARG A 55 4.24 -6.96 -7.30
N HIS A 56 5.09 -6.97 -6.28
CA HIS A 56 4.98 -6.08 -5.12
C HIS A 56 5.18 -4.61 -5.52
N ALA A 57 6.18 -4.31 -6.34
CA ALA A 57 6.40 -2.96 -6.86
C ALA A 57 5.21 -2.49 -7.73
N LEU A 58 4.69 -3.37 -8.59
CA LEU A 58 3.53 -3.07 -9.41
C LEU A 58 2.28 -2.79 -8.57
N SER A 59 2.03 -3.57 -7.50
CA SER A 59 0.85 -3.37 -6.64
C SER A 59 0.89 -2.03 -5.92
N VAL A 60 2.08 -1.60 -5.47
CA VAL A 60 2.30 -0.27 -4.91
C VAL A 60 2.09 0.82 -5.96
N ALA A 61 2.60 0.65 -7.18
CA ALA A 61 2.40 1.61 -8.26
C ALA A 61 0.91 1.77 -8.60
N VAL A 62 0.16 0.66 -8.68
CA VAL A 62 -1.30 0.68 -8.88
C VAL A 62 -1.99 1.40 -7.73
N ALA A 63 -1.63 1.10 -6.47
CA ALA A 63 -2.18 1.80 -5.32
C ALA A 63 -1.91 3.32 -5.41
N PHE A 64 -0.70 3.74 -5.76
CA PHE A 64 -0.35 5.15 -5.91
C PHE A 64 -1.19 5.85 -6.99
N VAL A 65 -1.41 5.20 -8.13
CA VAL A 65 -2.28 5.72 -9.20
C VAL A 65 -3.72 5.88 -8.70
N LEU A 66 -4.27 4.86 -8.03
CA LEU A 66 -5.62 4.92 -7.46
C LEU A 66 -5.78 6.06 -6.45
N LEU A 67 -4.80 6.25 -5.57
CA LEU A 67 -4.80 7.34 -4.58
C LEU A 67 -4.65 8.72 -5.24
N THR A 68 -3.90 8.80 -6.34
CA THR A 68 -3.77 10.03 -7.13
C THR A 68 -5.09 10.38 -7.80
N VAL A 69 -5.76 9.41 -8.42
CA VAL A 69 -7.10 9.60 -8.99
C VAL A 69 -8.08 10.00 -7.89
N ALA A 70 -8.05 9.32 -6.74
CA ALA A 70 -8.91 9.61 -5.59
C ALA A 70 -8.69 11.05 -5.10
N ARG A 71 -7.45 11.53 -5.02
CA ARG A 71 -7.12 12.89 -4.59
C ARG A 71 -7.55 13.95 -5.61
N VAL A 72 -7.34 13.72 -6.90
CA VAL A 72 -7.68 14.69 -7.96
C VAL A 72 -9.19 14.77 -8.19
N ALA A 73 -9.89 13.63 -8.11
CA ALA A 73 -11.33 13.56 -8.31
C ALA A 73 -12.14 13.88 -7.05
N SER A 74 -11.52 13.90 -5.87
CA SER A 74 -12.22 14.18 -4.62
C SER A 74 -12.59 15.67 -4.53
N PRO A 75 -13.85 16.01 -4.25
CA PRO A 75 -14.27 17.37 -3.94
C PRO A 75 -13.80 17.83 -2.54
N VAL A 76 -13.31 16.90 -1.72
CA VAL A 76 -12.80 17.15 -0.36
C VAL A 76 -11.27 17.11 -0.39
N SER A 77 -10.62 18.01 0.35
CA SER A 77 -9.16 18.00 0.50
C SER A 77 -8.72 16.74 1.26
N LEU A 78 -7.78 16.01 0.67
CA LEU A 78 -7.28 14.72 1.14
C LEU A 78 -5.76 14.80 1.37
N PRO A 79 -5.28 15.57 2.37
CA PRO A 79 -3.91 16.08 2.42
C PRO A 79 -2.78 15.05 2.66
N THR A 80 -3.08 13.79 2.95
CA THR A 80 -2.07 12.79 3.38
C THR A 80 -2.20 11.43 2.71
N LEU A 81 -3.05 11.31 1.69
CA LEU A 81 -3.46 10.03 1.12
C LEU A 81 -2.35 9.25 0.40
N HIS A 82 -1.32 9.93 -0.11
CA HIS A 82 -0.17 9.29 -0.74
C HIS A 82 0.76 8.56 0.24
N ILE A 83 0.70 8.89 1.54
CA ILE A 83 1.48 8.19 2.59
C ILE A 83 1.07 6.72 2.71
N ILE A 84 -0.17 6.39 2.31
CA ILE A 84 -0.72 5.02 2.32
C ILE A 84 0.10 4.09 1.42
N ALA A 85 0.56 4.58 0.27
CA ALA A 85 1.42 3.81 -0.64
C ALA A 85 2.87 3.74 -0.16
N PHE A 86 3.29 4.62 0.75
CA PHE A 86 4.68 4.76 1.19
C PHE A 86 5.10 3.63 2.14
N VAL A 87 4.22 3.21 3.05
CA VAL A 87 4.47 2.09 3.99
C VAL A 87 4.77 0.78 3.26
N PRO A 88 3.93 0.30 2.32
CA PRO A 88 4.24 -0.91 1.56
C PRO A 88 5.48 -0.72 0.67
N ALA A 89 5.70 0.46 0.06
CA ALA A 89 6.89 0.73 -0.74
C ALA A 89 8.20 0.56 0.06
N ILE A 90 8.25 1.11 1.28
CA ILE A 90 9.38 0.99 2.20
C ILE A 90 9.64 -0.48 2.55
N LEU A 91 8.59 -1.22 2.91
CA LEU A 91 8.71 -2.62 3.32
C LEU A 91 9.22 -3.52 2.19
N ILE A 92 8.77 -3.25 0.97
CA ILE A 92 9.22 -3.95 -0.24
C ILE A 92 10.69 -3.60 -0.55
N PHE A 93 11.08 -2.34 -0.40
CA PHE A 93 12.46 -1.90 -0.59
C PHE A 93 13.43 -2.55 0.42
N PHE A 94 13.08 -2.54 1.72
CA PHE A 94 13.94 -3.13 2.76
C PHE A 94 14.06 -4.65 2.62
N THR A 95 12.99 -5.35 2.24
CA THR A 95 13.06 -6.80 2.02
C THR A 95 13.97 -7.15 0.84
N HIS A 96 13.98 -6.36 -0.24
CA HIS A 96 14.91 -6.55 -1.35
C HIS A 96 16.36 -6.21 -0.99
N ALA A 97 16.59 -5.09 -0.30
CA ALA A 97 17.93 -4.63 0.09
C ALA A 97 18.64 -5.56 1.10
N VAL A 98 17.88 -6.33 1.88
CA VAL A 98 18.43 -7.35 2.80
C VAL A 98 18.77 -8.65 2.05
N HIS A 99 17.94 -9.09 1.10
CA HIS A 99 18.23 -10.31 0.34
C HIS A 99 19.37 -10.13 -0.68
N GLY A 100 19.51 -8.94 -1.28
CA GLY A 100 20.61 -8.64 -2.20
C GLY A 100 22.00 -8.60 -1.56
N ARG A 101 22.08 -8.33 -0.24
CA ARG A 101 23.36 -8.30 0.49
C ARG A 101 23.90 -9.69 0.84
N HIS A 102 23.02 -10.68 1.03
CA HIS A 102 23.46 -12.06 1.30
C HIS A 102 23.96 -12.78 0.04
N ALA A 103 23.47 -12.42 -1.15
CA ALA A 103 23.93 -13.00 -2.42
C ALA A 103 25.29 -12.45 -2.90
N ALA A 104 25.82 -11.39 -2.26
CA ALA A 104 27.10 -10.76 -2.63
C ALA A 104 28.26 -11.16 -1.70
N THR A 105 28.00 -11.99 -0.70
CA THR A 105 28.98 -12.45 0.30
C THR A 105 29.32 -13.94 0.18
N ASP A 106 28.75 -14.64 -0.80
CA ASP A 106 29.06 -16.02 -1.19
C ASP A 106 29.75 -16.02 -2.57
#